data_AF-A0A3D1DH92-F1
#
_entry.id   AF-A0A3D1DH92-F1
#
_cell.length_a   1.000
_cell.length_b   1.000
_cell.length_c   1.000
_cell.angle_alpha   90.00
_cell.angle_beta   90.00
_cell.angle_gamma   90.00
#
_symmetry.space_group_name_H-M   'P 1'
#
loop_
_entity.id
_entity.type
_entity.pdbx_description
1 polymer ?
#
loop_
_entity_poly.entity_id
_entity_poly.type
_entity_poly.pdbx_seq_one_letter_code
_entity_poly.pdbx_strand_id
1 'polypeptide(L)' 'SGDGRHNDPKRELSGVFHAITGANGRFKTGEILDVGAEGLDVYNTMLAGMGVADRMGPENRPMRAVDKIRR' A
#
# COMPACT_ATOMS: atom_id res chain seq x y z
N SER A 1 0.77 4.73 19.12
CA SER A 1 -0.64 4.95 18.77
C SER A 1 -1.51 4.24 19.79
N GLY A 2 -2.27 4.99 20.58
CA GLY A 2 -3.07 4.48 21.71
C GLY A 2 -4.08 5.52 22.22
N ASP A 3 -4.50 6.46 21.36
CA ASP A 3 -5.34 7.60 21.71
C ASP A 3 -6.84 7.36 21.43
N GLY A 4 -7.25 6.11 21.29
CA GLY A 4 -8.66 5.74 21.10
C GLY A 4 -9.23 6.07 19.71
N ARG A 5 -8.40 6.51 18.75
CA ARG A 5 -8.81 6.75 17.35
C ARG A 5 -8.87 5.47 16.49
N HIS A 6 -8.56 4.30 17.08
CA HIS A 6 -8.58 2.97 16.46
C HIS A 6 -9.88 2.18 16.77
N ASN A 7 -11.05 2.79 16.69
CA ASN A 7 -12.31 2.09 17.00
C ASN A 7 -13.49 2.49 16.09
N ASP A 8 -13.20 3.17 14.98
CA ASP A 8 -14.21 3.51 13.96
C ASP A 8 -13.71 3.07 12.57
N PRO A 9 -14.21 1.95 12.03
CA PRO A 9 -13.77 1.42 10.75
C PRO A 9 -13.99 2.39 9.57
N LYS A 10 -14.93 3.34 9.66
CA LYS A 10 -15.14 4.34 8.61
C LYS A 10 -14.02 5.39 8.55
N ARG A 11 -13.34 5.66 9.67
CA ARG A 11 -12.23 6.63 9.73
C ARG A 11 -10.86 5.99 9.52
N GLU A 12 -10.71 4.72 9.91
CA GLU A 12 -9.50 3.94 9.61
C GLU A 12 -9.29 3.74 8.10
N LEU A 13 -10.36 3.73 7.30
CA LEU A 13 -10.25 3.50 5.86
C LEU A 13 -9.95 4.77 5.03
N SER A 14 -10.15 5.98 5.57
CA SER A 14 -10.00 7.23 4.81
C SER A 14 -8.89 8.16 5.30
N GLY A 15 -8.19 7.80 6.39
CA GLY A 15 -7.14 8.64 7.01
C GLY A 15 -5.76 7.99 7.08
N VAL A 16 -5.56 6.80 6.50
CA VAL A 16 -4.29 6.07 6.58
C VAL A 16 -3.33 6.56 5.51
N PHE A 17 -2.14 6.94 5.95
CA PHE A 17 -1.01 7.27 5.09
C PHE A 17 0.01 6.12 5.11
N HIS A 18 0.37 5.62 3.93
CA HIS A 18 1.40 4.60 3.78
C HIS A 18 2.74 5.26 3.43
N ALA A 19 3.78 4.95 4.21
CA ALA A 19 5.13 5.40 3.94
C ALA A 19 6.03 4.20 3.64
N ILE A 20 6.88 4.34 2.61
CA ILE A 20 7.80 3.29 2.17
C ILE A 20 9.17 3.89 1.90
N THR A 21 10.22 3.09 2.09
CA THR A 21 11.55 3.45 1.59
C THR A 21 11.67 3.08 0.11
N GLY A 22 12.68 3.60 -0.58
CA GLY A 22 12.86 3.34 -2.02
C GLY A 22 13.24 1.90 -2.37
N ALA A 23 13.47 1.02 -1.38
CA ALA A 23 13.84 -0.39 -1.57
C ALA A 23 14.92 -0.61 -2.64
N ASN A 24 16.09 0.04 -2.48
CA ASN A 24 17.18 0.06 -3.46
C ASN A 24 16.77 0.59 -4.85
N GLY A 25 15.98 1.68 -4.87
CA GLY A 25 15.56 2.37 -6.09
C GLY A 25 14.36 1.77 -6.82
N ARG A 26 13.69 0.76 -6.25
CA ARG A 26 12.49 0.10 -6.82
C ARG A 26 11.24 0.95 -6.72
N PHE A 27 11.15 1.80 -5.71
CA PHE A 27 9.98 2.65 -5.46
C PHE A 27 10.36 4.12 -5.42
N LYS A 28 9.41 4.98 -5.78
CA LYS A 28 9.53 6.43 -5.69
C LYS A 28 9.63 6.88 -4.23
N THR A 29 10.37 7.95 -4.00
CA THR A 29 10.61 8.54 -2.67
C THR A 29 10.73 10.05 -2.78
N GLY A 30 10.41 10.78 -1.72
CA GLY A 30 10.57 12.24 -1.66
C GLY A 30 9.34 13.01 -2.16
N GLU A 31 8.23 12.32 -2.38
CA GLU A 31 6.96 12.91 -2.83
C GLU A 31 5.77 12.29 -2.08
N ILE A 32 4.67 13.03 -2.03
CA ILE A 32 3.37 12.54 -1.56
C ILE A 32 2.57 12.15 -2.80
N LEU A 33 2.13 10.89 -2.86
CA LEU A 33 1.39 10.35 -4.00
C LEU A 33 -0.07 10.08 -3.63
N ASP A 34 -1.01 10.69 -4.36
CA ASP A 34 -2.39 10.21 -4.41
C ASP A 34 -2.51 9.10 -5.46
N VAL A 35 -2.58 7.87 -4.96
CA VAL A 35 -2.61 6.68 -5.78
C VAL A 35 -4.02 6.22 -6.14
N GLY A 36 -5.07 6.68 -5.43
CA GLY A 36 -6.46 6.26 -5.68
C GLY A 36 -6.67 4.73 -5.62
N ALA A 37 -5.91 4.03 -4.78
CA ALA A 37 -5.89 2.57 -4.69
C ALA A 37 -6.08 2.10 -3.24
N GLU A 38 -6.63 0.91 -3.07
CA GLU A 38 -6.74 0.28 -1.76
C GLU A 38 -5.34 -0.09 -1.24
N GLY A 39 -5.14 -0.02 0.08
CA GLY A 39 -3.85 -0.38 0.69
C GLY A 39 -3.37 -1.78 0.31
N LEU A 40 -4.27 -2.75 0.13
CA LEU A 40 -3.91 -4.10 -0.29
C LEU A 40 -3.28 -4.14 -1.69
N ASP A 41 -3.76 -3.30 -2.61
CA ASP A 41 -3.18 -3.14 -3.94
C ASP A 41 -1.79 -2.50 -3.86
N VAL A 42 -1.60 -1.52 -2.96
CA VAL A 42 -0.30 -0.89 -2.68
C VAL A 42 0.71 -1.92 -2.16
N TYR A 43 0.36 -2.70 -1.13
CA TYR A 43 1.25 -3.71 -0.56
C TYR A 43 1.56 -4.85 -1.53
N ASN A 44 0.56 -5.37 -2.25
CA ASN A 44 0.80 -6.41 -3.24
C ASN A 44 1.64 -5.91 -4.42
N THR A 45 1.53 -4.63 -4.79
CA THR A 45 2.43 -4.00 -5.76
C THR A 45 3.87 -3.95 -5.26
N MET A 46 4.07 -3.66 -3.96
CA MET A 46 5.39 -3.67 -3.32
C MET A 46 5.98 -5.08 -3.23
N LEU A 47 5.21 -6.06 -2.77
CA LEU A 47 5.63 -7.45 -2.67
C LEU A 47 6.09 -7.99 -4.03
N ALA A 48 5.29 -7.76 -5.08
CA ALA A 48 5.66 -8.11 -6.44
C ALA A 48 6.96 -7.40 -6.89
N GLY A 49 7.13 -6.10 -6.58
CA GLY A 49 8.36 -5.37 -6.87
C GLY A 49 9.59 -5.88 -6.12
N MET A 50 9.38 -6.54 -4.98
CA MET A 50 10.42 -7.21 -4.18
C MET A 50 10.63 -8.69 -4.57
N GLY A 51 9.92 -9.19 -5.58
CA GLY A 51 10.04 -10.58 -6.05
C GLY A 51 9.34 -11.61 -5.18
N VAL A 52 8.41 -11.18 -4.32
CA VAL A 52 7.58 -12.10 -3.52
C VAL A 52 6.48 -12.67 -4.41
N ALA A 53 6.36 -14.01 -4.43
CA ALA A 53 5.35 -14.71 -5.23
C ALA A 53 3.96 -14.69 -4.59
N ASP A 54 3.91 -14.67 -3.26
CA ASP A 54 2.65 -14.66 -2.51
C ASP A 54 1.97 -13.29 -2.53
N ARG A 55 0.65 -13.32 -2.34
CA ARG A 55 -0.20 -12.11 -2.28
C ARG A 55 -0.96 -12.08 -0.96
N MET A 56 -1.12 -10.88 -0.42
CA MET A 56 -1.96 -10.62 0.74
C MET A 56 -3.44 -10.61 0.34
N GLY A 57 -4.29 -11.08 1.26
CA GLY A 57 -5.75 -11.10 1.15
C GLY A 57 -6.31 -12.39 0.52
N PRO A 58 -7.62 -12.43 0.28
CA PRO A 58 -8.28 -13.60 -0.31
C PRO A 58 -7.73 -13.94 -1.71
N GLU A 59 -7.55 -15.22 -2.00
CA GLU A 59 -6.95 -15.70 -3.26
C GLU A 59 -7.70 -15.25 -4.52
N ASN A 60 -9.03 -15.10 -4.41
CA ASN A 60 -9.92 -14.71 -5.51
C ASN A 60 -10.15 -13.20 -5.63
N ARG A 61 -9.50 -12.37 -4.80
CA ARG A 61 -9.62 -10.91 -4.91
C ARG A 61 -8.86 -10.43 -6.15
N PRO A 62 -9.49 -9.62 -7.04
CA PRO A 62 -8.76 -8.99 -8.14
C PRO A 62 -7.69 -8.06 -7.58
N MET A 63 -6.49 -8.12 -8.14
CA MET A 63 -5.37 -7.25 -7.79
C MET A 63 -5.17 -6.22 -8.89
N ARG A 64 -5.00 -4.96 -8.49
CA ARG A 64 -4.62 -3.89 -9.41
C ARG A 64 -3.20 -3.43 -9.08
N ALA A 65 -2.31 -3.48 -10.06
CA ALA A 65 -0.98 -2.92 -9.88
C ALA A 65 -1.06 -1.40 -9.73
N VAL A 66 -0.33 -0.87 -8.76
CA VAL A 66 -0.26 0.57 -8.48
C VAL A 66 1.05 1.12 -9.04
N ASP A 67 1.21 1.16 -10.35
CA ASP A 67 2.49 1.54 -11.00
C ASP A 67 2.95 2.96 -10.66
N LYS A 68 2.04 3.82 -10.19
CA LYS A 68 2.36 5.15 -9.68
C LYS A 68 3.48 5.14 -8.61
N ILE A 69 3.62 4.07 -7.82
CA ILE A 69 4.64 3.97 -6.74
C ILE A 69 5.99 3.39 -7.22
N ARG A 70 6.04 2.77 -8.40
CA ARG A 70 7.26 2.16 -8.96
C ARG A 70 8.12 3.23 -9.65
N ARG A 71 9.43 3.04 -9.65
CA ARG A 71 10.37 3.88 -10.42
C ARG A 71 10.36 3.56 -11.90
#